data_AF-A0A9P5VK89-F1
#
_entry.id   AF-A0A9P5VK89-F1
#
_cell.length_a   1.000
_cell.length_b   1.000
_cell.length_c   1.000
_cell.angle_alpha   90.00
_cell.angle_beta   90.00
_cell.angle_gamma   90.00
#
_symmetry.space_group_name_H-M   'P 1'
#
loop_
_entity.id
_entity.type
_entity.pdbx_description
1 polymer ?
#
loop_
_entity_poly.entity_id
_entity_poly.type
_entity_poly.pdbx_seq_one_letter_code
_entity_poly.pdbx_strand_id
1 'polypeptide(L)' 'MSKPKQTVAAFSKSIAACASTATAYGACISATMNDVHKGVCEKEFLAFKDCVQTSMKRKW' A
#
# COMPACT_ATOMS: atom_id res chain seq x y z
N MET A 1 2.45 2.16 -27.86
CA MET A 1 1.61 0.97 -27.56
C MET A 1 1.29 0.95 -26.07
N SER A 2 0.10 1.46 -25.71
CA SER A 2 -0.30 1.72 -24.32
C SER A 2 -1.00 0.50 -23.74
N LYS A 3 -0.35 -0.20 -22.79
CA LYS A 3 -0.93 -1.36 -22.08
C LYS A 3 -1.10 -1.06 -20.58
N PRO A 4 -2.11 -0.26 -20.19
CA PRO A 4 -2.38 0.07 -18.78
C PRO A 4 -2.77 -1.15 -17.92
N LYS A 5 -3.17 -2.27 -18.52
CA LYS A 5 -3.56 -3.49 -17.78
C LYS A 5 -2.38 -4.21 -17.12
N GLN A 6 -1.16 -4.12 -17.67
CA GLN A 6 0.00 -4.85 -17.12
C GLN A 6 0.57 -4.19 -15.87
N THR A 7 0.50 -2.86 -15.78
CA THR A 7 0.91 -2.10 -14.60
C THR A 7 -0.06 -2.29 -13.44
N VAL A 8 -1.37 -2.28 -13.69
CA VAL A 8 -2.37 -2.54 -12.63
C VAL A 8 -2.24 -3.96 -12.09
N ALA A 9 -2.05 -4.97 -12.96
CA ALA A 9 -1.87 -6.36 -12.50
C ALA A 9 -0.60 -6.56 -11.66
N ALA A 10 0.52 -5.91 -12.03
CA ALA A 10 1.75 -5.95 -11.25
C ALA A 10 1.60 -5.24 -9.89
N PHE A 11 0.88 -4.11 -9.86
CA PHE A 11 0.49 -3.44 -8.61
C PHE A 11 -0.41 -4.33 -7.77
N SER A 12 -1.49 -4.90 -8.31
CA SER A 12 -2.39 -5.79 -7.59
C SER A 12 -1.67 -7.00 -7.01
N LYS A 13 -0.69 -7.58 -7.73
CA LYS A 13 0.12 -8.70 -7.23
C LYS A 13 1.05 -8.28 -6.10
N SER A 14 1.61 -7.08 -6.17
CA SER A 14 2.44 -6.49 -5.11
C SER A 14 1.61 -6.13 -3.88
N ILE A 15 0.43 -5.53 -4.08
CA ILE A 15 -0.53 -5.23 -3.01
C ILE A 15 -1.02 -6.51 -2.36
N ALA A 16 -1.27 -7.57 -3.13
CA ALA A 16 -1.62 -8.88 -2.60
C ALA A 16 -0.48 -9.53 -1.79
N ALA A 17 0.78 -9.37 -2.23
CA ALA A 17 1.95 -9.80 -1.45
C ALA A 17 2.09 -9.00 -0.14
N CYS A 18 1.67 -7.74 -0.17
CA CYS A 18 1.64 -6.83 0.97
C CYS A 18 0.24 -6.73 1.62
N ALA A 19 -0.62 -7.74 1.44
CA ALA A 19 -2.00 -7.68 1.91
C ALA A 19 -2.07 -7.52 3.43
N SER A 20 -1.13 -8.12 4.18
CA SER A 20 -1.07 -7.99 5.64
C SER A 20 -0.85 -6.55 6.09
N THR A 21 0.08 -5.81 5.45
CA THR A 21 0.33 -4.39 5.77
C THR A 21 -0.76 -3.49 5.21
N ALA A 22 -1.38 -3.84 4.07
CA ALA A 22 -2.54 -3.13 3.53
C ALA A 22 -3.76 -3.25 4.45
N THR A 23 -4.04 -4.44 4.99
CA THR A 23 -5.12 -4.69 5.94
C THR A 23 -4.88 -3.96 7.26
N ALA A 24 -3.65 -3.97 7.78
CA ALA A 24 -3.32 -3.27 9.01
C ALA A 24 -3.39 -1.74 8.85
N TYR A 25 -2.93 -1.20 7.71
CA TYR A 25 -3.14 0.20 7.33
C TYR A 25 -4.63 0.54 7.22
N GLY A 26 -5.42 -0.29 6.54
CA GLY A 26 -6.87 -0.11 6.41
C GLY A 26 -7.60 -0.18 7.75
N ALA A 27 -7.20 -1.09 8.64
CA ALA A 27 -7.73 -1.22 9.99
C ALA A 27 -7.43 0.03 10.82
N CYS A 28 -6.19 0.52 10.77
CA CYS A 28 -5.79 1.77 11.42
C CYS A 28 -6.61 2.96 10.90
N ILE A 29 -6.81 3.08 9.58
CA ILE A 29 -7.65 4.14 9.02
C ILE A 29 -9.10 4.01 9.50
N SER A 30 -9.67 2.80 9.46
CA SER A 30 -11.06 2.57 9.90
C SER A 30 -11.27 2.88 11.38
N ALA A 31 -10.30 2.55 12.22
CA ALA A 31 -10.31 2.88 13.65
C ALA A 31 -10.17 4.39 13.88
N THR A 32 -9.47 5.08 12.97
CA THR A 32 -9.17 6.50 13.12
C THR A 32 -9.96 7.38 12.16
N MET A 33 -11.08 6.90 11.60
CA MET A 33 -11.91 7.62 10.62
C MET A 33 -12.32 9.04 11.06
N ASN A 34 -12.46 9.28 12.35
CA ASN A 34 -12.78 10.59 12.92
C ASN A 34 -11.59 11.56 12.97
N ASP A 35 -10.37 11.02 13.00
CA ASP A 35 -9.12 11.72 13.28
C ASP A 35 -8.09 11.42 12.18
N VAL A 36 -8.54 11.13 10.94
CA VAL A 36 -7.65 10.85 9.80
C VAL A 36 -6.84 12.10 9.50
N HIS A 37 -5.68 12.17 10.13
CA HIS A 37 -4.71 13.24 9.99
C HIS A 37 -3.44 12.69 9.37
N LYS A 38 -2.72 13.54 8.64
CA LYS A 38 -1.45 13.20 8.02
C LYS A 38 -0.44 12.79 9.12
N GLY A 39 -0.21 11.49 9.28
CA GLY A 39 0.68 10.94 10.31
C GLY A 39 0.08 9.80 11.16
N VAL A 40 -1.25 9.69 11.23
CA VAL A 40 -1.93 8.74 12.14
C VAL A 40 -1.57 7.28 11.88
N CYS A 41 -1.60 6.86 10.62
CA CYS A 41 -1.20 5.50 10.22
C CYS A 41 0.15 5.52 9.49
N GLU A 42 1.04 6.48 9.81
CA GLU A 42 2.31 6.63 9.10
C GLU A 42 3.18 5.37 9.19
N LYS A 43 3.23 4.72 10.35
CA LYS A 43 3.97 3.45 10.53
C LYS A 43 3.48 2.35 9.59
N GLU A 44 2.16 2.16 9.53
CA GLU A 44 1.54 1.16 8.67
C GLU A 44 1.68 1.52 7.19
N PHE A 45 1.56 2.80 6.85
CA PHE A 45 1.77 3.31 5.51
C PHE A 45 3.23 3.11 5.05
N LEU A 46 4.21 3.37 5.92
CA LEU A 46 5.62 3.16 5.65
C LEU A 46 5.92 1.66 5.42
N ALA A 47 5.35 0.78 6.25
CA ALA A 47 5.51 -0.67 6.08
C ALA A 47 4.85 -1.18 4.79
N PHE A 48 3.65 -0.69 4.46
CA PHE A 48 2.98 -0.99 3.20
C PHE A 48 3.76 -0.48 1.99
N LYS A 49 4.24 0.77 2.06
CA LYS A 49 5.07 1.40 1.03
C LYS A 49 6.35 0.63 0.79
N ASP A 50 7.08 0.27 1.85
CA ASP A 50 8.34 -0.48 1.75
C ASP A 50 8.11 -1.85 1.09
N CYS A 51 7.06 -2.55 1.51
CA CYS A 51 6.69 -3.84 0.94
C CYS A 51 6.33 -3.72 -0.55
N VAL A 52 5.55 -2.71 -0.93
CA VAL A 52 5.18 -2.48 -2.34
C VAL A 52 6.40 -2.06 -3.17
N GLN A 53 7.25 -1.16 -2.67
CA GLN A 53 8.48 -0.74 -3.36
C GLN A 53 9.43 -1.92 -3.59
N THR A 54 9.60 -2.77 -2.58
CA THR A 54 10.41 -4.00 -2.65
C THR A 54 9.80 -4.99 -3.65
N SER A 55 8.49 -5.22 -3.57
CA SER A 55 7.76 -6.14 -4.47
C SER A 55 7.79 -5.68 -5.93
N MET A 56 7.70 -4.37 -6.15
CA MET A 56 7.77 -3.78 -7.49
C MET A 56 9.21 -3.63 -8.01
N LYS A 57 10.23 -3.88 -7.17
CA LYS A 57 11.66 -3.62 -7.48
C LYS A 57 11.88 -2.24 -8.12
N ARG A 58 11.08 -1.26 -7.74
CA ARG A 58 11.09 0.11 -8.28
C ARG A 58 11.44 1.04 -7.12
N LYS A 59 12.71 1.47 -7.05
CA LYS A 59 13.12 2.62 -6.26
C LYS A 59 12.64 3.88 -7.00
N TRP A 60 11.77 4.65 -6.36
CA TRP A 60 11.30 5.97 -6.79
C TRP A 60 11.91 7.00 -5.87
#